data_AF-A0A5X0D668-F1
#
_entry.id   AF-A0A5X0D668-F1
#
_cell.length_a   1.000
_cell.length_b   1.000
_cell.length_c   1.000
_cell.angle_alpha   90.00
_cell.angle_beta   90.00
_cell.angle_gamma   90.00
#
_symmetry.space_group_name_H-M   'P 1'
#
loop_
_entity.id
_entity.type
_entity.pdbx_description
1 polymer ?
#
loop_
_entity_poly.entity_id
_entity_poly.type
_entity_poly.pdbx_seq_one_letter_code
_entity_poly.pdbx_strand_id
1 'polypeptide(L)'
;MQPKINWIDNLRGIACLMVVMIHTTTWYITNAHSVSPLNWDIANVLNSASRVSVPLFFMISGYLFFGERCAQPRHFLRIALCLIFYSVVALAYISLFTSINVEL
;
A
#
# COMPACT_ATOMS: atom_id res chain seq x y z
N MET A 1 -0.20 -12.13 30.01
CA MET A 1 -0.16 -12.37 28.54
C MET A 1 -1.60 -12.34 28.06
N GLN A 2 -1.94 -11.41 27.15
CA GLN A 2 -3.27 -11.37 26.56
C GLN A 2 -3.53 -12.70 25.82
N PRO A 3 -4.75 -13.27 25.90
CA PRO A 3 -5.06 -14.51 25.19
C PRO A 3 -4.79 -14.32 23.69
N LYS A 4 -3.99 -15.21 23.09
CA LYS A 4 -3.74 -15.19 21.64
C LYS A 4 -5.04 -15.46 20.91
N ILE A 5 -5.48 -14.48 20.14
CA ILE A 5 -6.68 -14.59 19.32
C ILE A 5 -6.27 -15.22 17.98
N ASN A 6 -6.27 -16.55 17.93
CA ASN A 6 -5.77 -17.32 16.78
C ASN A 6 -6.43 -16.93 15.44
N TRP A 7 -7.69 -16.50 15.44
CA TRP A 7 -8.36 -16.07 14.22
C TRP A 7 -7.78 -14.78 13.63
N ILE A 8 -7.28 -13.86 14.47
CA ILE A 8 -6.65 -12.60 14.01
C ILE A 8 -5.30 -12.89 13.36
N ASP A 9 -4.51 -13.79 13.94
CA ASP A 9 -3.24 -14.23 13.34
C ASP A 9 -3.46 -14.91 11.98
N ASN A 10 -4.49 -15.73 11.85
CA ASN A 10 -4.87 -16.36 10.58
C ASN A 10 -5.30 -15.32 9.53
N LEU A 11 -6.09 -14.31 9.93
CA LEU A 11 -6.46 -13.21 9.03
C LEU A 11 -5.25 -12.40 8.57
N ARG A 12 -4.25 -12.19 9.44
CA ARG A 12 -2.97 -11.58 9.04
C ARG A 12 -2.27 -12.41 7.97
N GLY A 13 -2.26 -13.73 8.13
CA GLY A 13 -1.71 -14.66 7.13
C GLY A 13 -2.42 -14.56 5.78
N ILE A 14 -3.75 -14.53 5.77
CA ILE A 14 -4.56 -14.33 4.55
C ILE A 14 -4.24 -12.96 3.93
N ALA A 15 -4.14 -11.90 4.73
CA ALA A 15 -3.76 -10.58 4.23
C ALA A 15 -2.39 -10.58 3.55
N CYS A 16 -1.39 -11.26 4.12
CA CYS A 16 -0.08 -11.43 3.46
C CYS A 16 -0.20 -12.11 2.10
N LEU A 17 -0.98 -13.20 2.00
CA LEU A 17 -1.18 -13.90 0.72
C LEU A 17 -1.85 -13.01 -0.33
N MET A 18 -2.83 -12.20 0.08
CA MET A 18 -3.47 -11.24 -0.81
C MET A 18 -2.51 -10.11 -1.25
N VAL A 19 -1.57 -9.67 -0.41
CA VAL A 19 -0.51 -8.72 -0.82
C VAL A 19 0.36 -9.34 -1.92
N VAL A 20 0.79 -10.60 -1.74
CA VAL A 20 1.55 -11.34 -2.75
C VAL A 20 0.75 -11.42 -4.06
N MET A 21 -0.55 -11.68 -3.99
CA MET A 21 -1.44 -11.74 -5.15
C MET A 21 -1.47 -10.43 -5.95
N ILE A 22 -1.52 -9.26 -5.30
CA ILE A 22 -1.45 -7.96 -6.01
C ILE A 22 -0.11 -7.83 -6.75
N HIS A 23 1.00 -8.15 -6.08
CA HIS A 23 2.33 -8.01 -6.68
C HIS A 23 2.54 -8.95 -7.88
N THR A 24 2.05 -10.18 -7.80
CA THR A 24 2.17 -11.15 -8.90
C THR A 24 1.23 -10.83 -10.07
N THR A 25 0.04 -10.28 -9.79
CA THR A 25 -0.94 -9.90 -10.84
C THR A 25 -0.64 -8.55 -11.50
N THR A 26 0.15 -7.68 -10.87
CA THR A 26 0.47 -6.33 -11.39
C THR A 26 1.03 -6.35 -12.82
N TRP A 27 1.89 -7.32 -13.15
CA TRP A 27 2.45 -7.42 -14.51
C TRP A 27 1.36 -7.70 -15.55
N TYR A 28 0.41 -8.58 -15.24
CA TYR A 28 -0.71 -8.92 -16.13
C TYR A 28 -1.65 -7.72 -16.35
N ILE A 29 -1.85 -6.89 -15.32
CA ILE A 29 -2.68 -5.68 -15.41
C ILE A 29 -2.00 -4.58 -16.22
N THR A 30 -0.70 -4.37 -16.00
CA THR A 30 0.07 -3.29 -16.65
C THR A 30 0.43 -3.59 -18.09
N ASN A 31 0.51 -4.87 -18.48
CA ASN A 31 0.84 -5.31 -19.84
C ASN A 31 -0.37 -5.95 -20.54
N ALA A 32 -1.53 -5.29 -20.47
CA ALA A 32 -2.78 -5.81 -21.02
C ALA A 32 -2.70 -6.21 -22.51
N HIS A 33 -1.90 -5.50 -23.31
CA HIS A 33 -1.73 -5.77 -24.73
C HIS A 33 -0.98 -7.08 -25.05
N SER A 34 -0.18 -7.59 -24.11
CA SER A 34 0.59 -8.84 -24.29
C SER A 34 -0.06 -10.05 -23.63
N VAL A 35 -1.27 -9.91 -23.08
CA VAL A 35 -1.96 -10.94 -22.31
C VAL A 35 -3.29 -11.28 -22.98
N SER A 36 -3.66 -12.56 -23.03
CA SER A 36 -4.97 -13.01 -23.52
C SER A 36 -6.11 -12.36 -22.70
N PRO A 37 -7.25 -11.98 -23.33
CA PRO A 37 -8.37 -11.35 -22.62
C PRO A 37 -8.83 -12.12 -21.38
N LEU A 38 -8.92 -13.45 -21.47
CA LEU A 38 -9.32 -14.30 -20.34
C LEU A 38 -8.34 -14.21 -19.16
N ASN A 39 -7.04 -14.23 -19.44
CA ASN A 39 -6.01 -14.14 -18.39
C ASN A 39 -6.00 -12.74 -17.76
N TRP A 40 -6.27 -11.71 -18.56
CA TRP A 40 -6.40 -10.35 -18.07
C TRP A 40 -7.62 -10.18 -17.16
N ASP A 41 -8.78 -10.73 -17.54
CA ASP A 41 -9.99 -10.69 -16.71
C ASP A 41 -9.77 -11.40 -15.36
N ILE A 42 -9.17 -12.60 -15.38
CA ILE A 42 -8.83 -13.34 -14.16
C ILE A 42 -7.87 -12.53 -13.28
N ALA A 43 -6.80 -11.98 -13.87
CA ALA A 43 -5.86 -11.13 -13.15
C ALA A 43 -6.57 -9.90 -12.56
N ASN A 44 -7.51 -9.31 -13.28
CA ASN A 44 -8.24 -8.12 -12.84
C ASN A 44 -9.17 -8.42 -11.66
N VAL A 45 -9.88 -9.56 -11.70
CA VAL A 45 -10.69 -10.04 -10.57
C VAL A 45 -9.82 -10.32 -9.34
N LEU A 46 -8.72 -11.06 -9.51
CA LEU A 46 -7.80 -11.41 -8.42
C LEU A 46 -7.14 -10.17 -7.81
N ASN A 47 -6.67 -9.25 -8.65
CA ASN A 47 -6.08 -7.98 -8.23
C ASN A 47 -7.09 -7.13 -7.46
N SER A 48 -8.31 -6.99 -7.99
CA SER A 48 -9.37 -6.18 -7.38
C SER A 48 -9.82 -6.74 -6.04
N ALA A 49 -10.04 -8.07 -5.96
CA ALA A 49 -10.40 -8.75 -4.71
C ALA A 49 -9.31 -8.63 -3.64
N SER A 50 -8.03 -8.59 -4.06
CA SER A 50 -6.90 -8.57 -3.15
C SER A 50 -6.54 -7.16 -2.63
N ARG A 51 -7.08 -6.06 -3.19
CA ARG A 51 -6.71 -4.67 -2.83
C ARG A 51 -6.88 -4.32 -1.35
N VAL A 52 -7.80 -4.99 -0.67
CA VAL A 52 -8.06 -4.81 0.78
C VAL A 52 -6.94 -5.37 1.66
N SER A 53 -5.99 -6.12 1.09
CA SER A 53 -4.89 -6.75 1.80
C SER A 53 -3.98 -5.80 2.58
N VAL A 54 -3.62 -4.67 1.98
CA VAL A 54 -2.70 -3.69 2.58
C VAL A 54 -3.27 -3.06 3.86
N PRO A 55 -4.49 -2.47 3.86
CA PRO A 55 -5.06 -1.94 5.10
C PRO A 55 -5.32 -3.04 6.14
N LEU A 56 -5.77 -4.24 5.74
CA LEU A 56 -5.97 -5.35 6.69
C LEU A 56 -4.66 -5.79 7.34
N PHE A 57 -3.62 -6.01 6.55
CA PHE A 57 -2.31 -6.40 7.05
C PHE A 57 -1.74 -5.36 8.01
N PHE A 58 -1.81 -4.08 7.65
CA PHE A 58 -1.32 -2.99 8.48
C PHE A 58 -2.12 -2.85 9.79
N MET A 59 -3.45 -2.89 9.72
CA MET A 59 -4.31 -2.75 10.89
C MET A 59 -4.20 -3.94 11.85
N ILE A 60 -4.17 -5.17 11.33
CA ILE A 60 -4.03 -6.37 12.17
C ILE A 60 -2.65 -6.42 12.81
N SER A 61 -1.59 -6.10 12.06
CA SER A 61 -0.24 -6.02 12.62
C SER A 61 -0.16 -4.92 13.68
N GLY A 62 -0.75 -3.75 13.42
CA GLY A 62 -0.89 -2.67 14.39
C GLY A 62 -1.60 -3.15 15.66
N TYR A 63 -2.77 -3.78 15.54
CA TYR A 63 -3.54 -4.30 16.66
C TYR A 63 -2.76 -5.33 17.51
N LEU A 64 -2.01 -6.22 16.86
CA LEU A 64 -1.24 -7.26 17.57
C LEU A 64 0.04 -6.72 18.23
N PHE A 65 0.67 -5.68 17.67
CA PHE A 65 1.95 -5.13 18.15
C PHE A 65 1.82 -3.86 19.01
N PHE A 66 0.81 -3.03 18.78
CA PHE A 66 0.51 -1.87 19.61
C PHE A 66 -0.43 -2.30 20.75
N GLY A 67 0.09 -2.28 21.98
CA GLY A 67 -0.76 -2.25 23.18
C GLY A 67 -1.49 -0.91 23.33
N GLU A 68 -1.88 -0.53 24.56
CA GLU A 68 -2.59 0.73 24.89
C GLU A 68 -1.81 2.04 24.64
N ARG A 69 -0.82 2.04 23.76
CA ARG A 69 -0.08 3.26 23.41
C ARG A 69 -0.90 4.08 22.44
N CYS A 70 -1.65 5.04 22.97
CA CYS A 70 -2.32 6.05 22.16
C CYS A 70 -1.29 6.88 21.37
N ALA A 71 -1.57 7.12 20.09
CA ALA A 71 -0.77 7.99 19.25
C ALA A 71 -0.80 9.43 19.79
N GLN A 72 0.29 9.84 20.42
CA GLN A 72 0.47 11.22 20.91
C GLN A 72 0.60 12.21 19.73
N PRO A 73 0.11 13.46 19.88
CA PRO A 73 0.15 14.48 18.82
C PRO A 73 1.55 14.74 18.25
N ARG A 74 2.60 14.57 19.07
CA ARG A 74 4.01 14.63 18.65
C ARG A 74 4.40 13.63 17.56
N HIS A 75 3.77 12.46 17.50
CA HIS A 75 4.05 11.46 16.46
C HIS A 75 3.44 11.89 15.12
N PHE A 76 2.22 12.46 15.16
CA PHE A 76 1.59 13.03 13.97
C PHE A 76 2.35 14.23 13.43
N LEU A 77 2.87 15.10 14.31
CA LEU A 77 3.70 16.23 13.90
C LEU A 77 4.96 15.76 13.16
N ARG A 78 5.63 14.71 13.66
CA ARG A 78 6.82 14.14 12.99
C ARG A 78 6.47 13.60 11.60
N ILE A 79 5.36 12.88 11.46
CA ILE A 79 4.91 12.34 10.17
C ILE A 79 4.56 13.48 9.20
N ALA A 80 3.80 14.48 9.67
CA ALA A 80 3.41 15.64 8.87
C ALA A 80 4.62 16.45 8.40
N LEU A 81 5.59 16.70 9.28
CA LEU A 81 6.84 17.40 8.93
C LEU A 81 7.65 16.61 7.89
N CYS A 82 7.77 15.29 8.04
CA CYS A 82 8.44 14.46 7.03
C CYS A 82 7.71 14.52 5.68
N LEU A 83 6.37 14.43 5.66
CA LEU A 83 5.60 14.53 4.42
C LEU A 83 5.79 15.90 3.75
N ILE A 84 5.63 16.99 4.49
CA ILE A 84 5.80 18.35 3.96
C ILE A 84 7.21 18.54 3.41
N PHE A 85 8.24 18.10 4.15
CA PHE A 85 9.62 18.20 3.72
C PHE A 85 9.86 17.50 2.37
N TYR A 86 9.48 16.23 2.25
CA TYR A 86 9.67 15.49 0.99
C TYR A 86 8.81 16.05 -0.15
N SER A 87 7.59 16.53 0.13
CA SER A 87 6.74 17.18 -0.88
C SER A 87 7.36 18.48 -1.39
N VAL A 88 7.93 19.32 -0.52
CA VAL A 88 8.61 20.56 -0.91
C VAL A 88 9.86 20.26 -1.73
N VAL A 89 10.67 19.29 -1.31
CA VAL A 89 11.87 18.88 -2.06
C VAL A 89 11.50 18.35 -3.45
N ALA A 90 10.47 17.50 -3.56
CA ALA A 90 9.98 17.00 -4.84
C ALA A 90 9.45 18.13 -5.73
N LEU A 91 8.67 19.07 -5.17
CA LEU A 91 8.17 20.23 -5.90
C LEU A 91 9.31 21.12 -6.40
N ALA A 92 10.29 21.41 -5.55
CA ALA A 92 11.47 22.18 -5.93
C ALA A 92 12.28 21.47 -7.03
N TYR A 93 12.47 20.16 -6.91
CA TYR A 93 13.13 19.36 -7.93
C TYR A 93 12.42 19.45 -9.27
N ILE A 94 11.09 19.25 -9.29
CA ILE A 94 10.29 19.37 -10.52
C ILE A 94 10.38 20.81 -11.07
N SER A 95 10.24 21.83 -10.23
CA SER A 95 10.27 23.23 -10.68
C SER A 95 11.64 23.69 -11.22
N LEU A 96 12.75 23.13 -10.70
CA LEU A 96 14.11 23.55 -11.04
C LEU A 96 14.73 22.70 -12.16
N PHE A 97 14.43 21.39 -12.18
CA PHE A 97 15.06 20.42 -13.09
C PHE A 97 14.13 19.89 -14.18
N THR A 98 12.81 19.99 -14.01
CA THR A 98 11.87 19.76 -15.11
C THR A 98 11.57 21.11 -15.76
N SER A 99 12.41 21.50 -16.74
CA SER A 99 12.00 22.50 -17.72
C SER A 99 10.76 21.94 -18.41
N ILE A 100 9.59 22.46 -18.07
CA ILE A 100 8.37 22.20 -18.80
C ILE A 100 8.59 22.84 -20.18
N ASN A 101 9.17 22.09 -21.11
CA ASN A 101 9.06 22.40 -22.53
C ASN A 101 7.59 22.22 -22.86
N VAL A 102 6.83 23.31 -22.67
CA VAL A 102 5.53 23.50 -23.30
C VAL A 102 5.83 23.71 -24.79
N GLU A 103 6.29 22.67 -25.47
CA GLU A 103 6.15 22.59 -26.92
C GLU A 103 4.77 22.02 -27.18
N LEU A 104 3.91 22.92 -27.66
CA LEU A 104 2.54 22.70 -28.10
C LEU A 104 2.51 21.78 -29.33
#